data_AF-A0A518IBW2-F1
#
_entry.id   AF-A0A518IBW2-F1
#
_cell.length_a   1.000
_cell.length_b   1.000
_cell.length_c   1.000
_cell.angle_alpha   90.00
_cell.angle_beta   90.00
_cell.angle_gamma   90.00
#
_symmetry.space_group_name_H-M   'P 1'
#
loop_
_entity.id
_entity.type
_entity.pdbx_description
1 polymer ?
#
loop_
_entity_poly.entity_id
_entity_poly.type
_entity_poly.pdbx_seq_one_letter_code
_entity_poly.pdbx_strand_id
1 'polypeptide(L)'
;MSESQFEALIERARSGDRAAENELLQKCRNYVSIIARAQIEGWMRTKFDASDLVQQTLLEAHQGFENFKGQTEAEWLGWLRGILNHNTMDFARKYQGAAKRDVKREFSINQAGGNSAASTPLNWDLRDQTETPSRILLNREQEILMAEAVAQLPADYQEVIMLRNLQRLSFKEVAERMDRSPGAAQMLWLRALNQLQELMQHV
;
A
#
# COMPACT_ATOMS: atom_id res chain seq x y z
N MET A 1 9.98 -13.57 12.98
CA MET A 1 9.51 -13.42 14.38
C MET A 1 8.31 -14.32 14.55
N SER A 2 8.19 -15.06 15.65
CA SER A 2 6.98 -15.89 15.85
C SER A 2 5.79 -15.02 16.26
N GLU A 3 4.57 -15.48 15.97
CA GLU A 3 3.33 -14.82 16.39
C GLU A 3 3.34 -14.54 17.91
N SER A 4 3.75 -15.52 18.71
CA SER A 4 3.90 -15.38 20.16
C SER A 4 4.87 -14.29 20.63
N GLN A 5 5.92 -14.00 19.84
CA GLN A 5 6.84 -12.89 20.14
C GLN A 5 6.20 -11.54 19.82
N PHE A 6 5.36 -11.46 18.77
CA PHE A 6 4.61 -10.26 18.43
C PHE A 6 3.58 -9.93 19.53
N GLU A 7 2.81 -10.92 19.96
CA GLU A 7 1.81 -10.78 21.02
C GLU A 7 2.45 -10.31 22.33
N ALA A 8 3.62 -10.86 22.67
CA ALA A 8 4.38 -10.43 23.84
C ALA A 8 4.84 -8.96 23.74
N LEU A 9 5.17 -8.46 22.54
CA LEU A 9 5.48 -7.04 22.34
C LEU A 9 4.25 -6.16 22.55
N ILE A 10 3.06 -6.59 22.08
CA ILE A 10 1.79 -5.88 22.31
C ILE A 10 1.52 -5.75 23.81
N GLU A 11 1.63 -6.84 24.56
CA GLU A 11 1.36 -6.82 26.01
C GLU A 11 2.37 -5.96 26.78
N ARG A 12 3.66 -6.03 26.42
CA ARG A 12 4.69 -5.17 27.01
C ARG A 12 4.41 -3.69 26.73
N ALA A 13 4.14 -3.34 25.48
CA ALA A 13 3.77 -1.98 25.11
C ALA A 13 2.54 -1.50 25.90
N ARG A 14 1.52 -2.36 26.06
CA ARG A 14 0.31 -2.07 26.85
C ARG A 14 0.59 -1.81 28.33
N SER A 15 1.62 -2.45 28.89
CA SER A 15 2.08 -2.20 30.28
C SER A 15 2.90 -0.90 30.44
N GLY A 16 3.04 -0.09 29.38
CA GLY A 16 3.77 1.18 29.40
C GLY A 16 5.24 1.08 28.97
N ASP A 17 5.68 -0.08 28.46
CA ASP A 17 7.02 -0.24 27.89
C ASP A 17 7.15 0.49 26.54
N ARG A 18 7.63 1.74 26.60
CA ARG A 18 7.87 2.58 25.42
C ARG A 18 8.85 1.97 24.42
N ALA A 19 9.78 1.13 24.86
CA ALA A 19 10.72 0.49 23.95
C ALA A 19 10.01 -0.59 23.13
N ALA A 20 9.13 -1.38 23.76
CA ALA A 20 8.29 -2.36 23.07
C ALA A 20 7.32 -1.70 22.08
N GLU A 21 6.72 -0.56 22.45
CA GLU A 21 5.84 0.18 21.55
C GLU A 21 6.59 0.70 20.31
N ASN A 22 7.76 1.32 20.52
CA ASN A 22 8.60 1.77 19.41
C ASN A 22 9.02 0.59 18.52
N GLU A 23 9.34 -0.57 19.11
CA GLU A 23 9.67 -1.78 18.36
C GLU A 23 8.50 -2.25 17.48
N LEU A 24 7.26 -2.25 17.98
CA LEU A 24 6.06 -2.58 17.20
C LEU A 24 5.90 -1.65 15.98
N LEU A 25 6.02 -0.35 16.21
CA LEU A 25 5.88 0.66 15.16
C LEU A 25 6.99 0.53 14.11
N GLN A 26 8.24 0.29 14.53
CA GLN A 26 9.36 0.11 13.61
C GLN A 26 9.20 -1.14 12.73
N LYS A 27 8.80 -2.28 13.32
CA LYS A 27 8.55 -3.52 12.56
C LYS A 27 7.46 -3.32 11.49
N CYS A 28 6.44 -2.53 11.78
CA CYS A 28 5.33 -2.30 10.85
C CYS A 28 5.60 -1.17 9.84
N ARG A 29 6.70 -0.42 9.98
CA ARG A 29 6.96 0.76 9.14
C ARG A 29 7.04 0.43 7.65
N ASN A 30 7.77 -0.61 7.29
CA ASN A 30 7.91 -1.02 5.88
C ASN A 30 6.58 -1.50 5.29
N TYR A 31 5.81 -2.23 6.11
CA TYR A 31 4.46 -2.64 5.76
C TYR A 31 3.55 -1.44 5.47
N VAL A 32 3.45 -0.49 6.40
CA VAL A 32 2.65 0.74 6.21
C VAL A 32 3.13 1.51 4.99
N SER A 33 4.45 1.60 4.77
CA SER A 33 5.04 2.26 3.60
C SER A 33 4.62 1.65 2.26
N ILE A 34 4.62 0.31 2.16
CA ILE A 34 4.20 -0.36 0.92
C ILE A 34 2.71 -0.14 0.65
N ILE A 35 1.87 -0.26 1.68
CA ILE A 35 0.43 -0.01 1.52
C ILE A 35 0.17 1.46 1.16
N ALA A 36 0.85 2.40 1.81
CA ALA A 36 0.74 3.83 1.52
C ALA A 36 1.11 4.13 0.06
N ARG A 37 2.25 3.62 -0.42
CA ARG A 37 2.69 3.80 -1.82
C ARG A 37 1.75 3.17 -2.85
N ALA A 38 1.11 2.07 -2.48
CA ALA A 38 0.11 1.42 -3.32
C ALA A 38 -1.18 2.24 -3.42
N GLN A 39 -1.60 2.88 -2.32
CA GLN A 39 -2.83 3.70 -2.27
C GLN A 39 -2.67 5.08 -2.92
N ILE A 40 -1.46 5.62 -2.98
CA ILE A 40 -1.22 6.93 -3.58
C ILE A 40 -1.16 6.79 -5.12
N GLU A 41 -2.24 7.24 -5.76
CA GLU A 41 -2.38 7.29 -7.22
C GLU A 41 -1.66 8.50 -7.85
N GLY A 42 -1.48 8.46 -9.18
CA GLY A 42 -0.65 9.40 -9.96
C GLY A 42 -0.73 10.87 -9.56
N TRP A 43 -1.93 11.47 -9.47
CA TRP A 43 -2.08 12.89 -9.13
C TRP A 43 -1.69 13.22 -7.69
N MET A 44 -1.81 12.25 -6.79
CA MET A 44 -1.45 12.39 -5.38
C MET A 44 0.06 12.21 -5.20
N ARG A 45 0.72 11.32 -5.97
CA ARG A 45 2.19 11.16 -5.97
C ARG A 45 2.94 12.45 -6.30
N THR A 46 2.40 13.27 -7.21
CA THR A 46 3.03 14.55 -7.58
C THR A 46 2.92 15.60 -6.47
N LYS A 47 1.90 15.50 -5.62
CA LYS A 47 1.58 16.51 -4.60
C LYS A 47 1.99 16.10 -3.19
N PHE A 48 2.40 14.85 -2.99
CA PHE A 48 2.54 14.28 -1.67
C PHE A 48 3.51 13.08 -1.66
N ASP A 49 4.40 13.05 -0.67
CA ASP A 49 5.31 11.93 -0.42
C ASP A 49 4.62 10.87 0.44
N ALA A 50 4.64 9.60 0.03
CA ALA A 50 4.16 8.48 0.83
C ALA A 50 4.78 8.44 2.24
N SER A 51 6.00 8.95 2.40
CA SER A 51 6.67 9.10 3.70
C SER A 51 5.86 9.90 4.72
N ASP A 52 5.18 10.97 4.28
CA ASP A 52 4.38 11.83 5.16
C ASP A 52 3.14 11.09 5.68
N LEU A 53 2.51 10.28 4.81
CA LEU A 53 1.35 9.46 5.19
C LEU A 53 1.77 8.35 6.16
N VAL A 54 2.92 7.72 5.92
CA VAL A 54 3.49 6.74 6.86
C VAL A 54 3.75 7.38 8.22
N GLN A 55 4.38 8.55 8.25
CA GLN A 55 4.67 9.26 9.50
C GLN A 55 3.39 9.62 10.25
N GLN A 56 2.39 10.17 9.56
CA GLN A 56 1.10 10.51 10.17
C GLN A 56 0.41 9.27 10.73
N THR A 57 0.38 8.17 9.97
CA THR A 57 -0.21 6.90 10.43
C THR A 57 0.49 6.34 11.66
N LEU A 58 1.84 6.34 11.70
CA LEU A 58 2.57 5.86 12.86
C LEU A 58 2.41 6.77 14.09
N LEU A 59 2.30 8.09 13.87
CA LEU A 59 2.04 9.05 14.95
C LEU A 59 0.65 8.85 15.56
N GLU A 60 -0.38 8.69 14.73
CA GLU A 60 -1.74 8.41 15.20
C GLU A 60 -1.85 7.02 15.86
N ALA A 61 -1.09 6.03 15.36
CA ALA A 61 -0.99 4.74 16.00
C ALA A 61 -0.36 4.85 17.40
N HIS A 62 0.70 5.65 17.56
CA HIS A 62 1.28 5.93 18.87
C HIS A 62 0.26 6.61 19.81
N GLN A 63 -0.41 7.67 19.35
CA GLN A 63 -1.39 8.41 20.14
C GLN A 63 -2.64 7.58 20.49
N GLY A 64 -3.04 6.68 19.58
CA GLY A 64 -4.20 5.83 19.71
C GLY A 64 -3.93 4.49 20.40
N PHE A 65 -2.66 4.18 20.73
CA PHE A 65 -2.25 2.85 21.19
C PHE A 65 -3.01 2.40 22.43
N GLU A 66 -3.25 3.30 23.39
CA GLU A 66 -4.02 3.01 24.61
C GLU A 66 -5.46 2.52 24.33
N ASN A 67 -6.02 2.87 23.17
CA ASN A 67 -7.37 2.46 22.76
C ASN A 67 -7.39 1.18 21.92
N PHE A 68 -6.22 0.66 21.52
CA PHE A 68 -6.11 -0.57 20.74
C PHE A 68 -6.38 -1.80 21.61
N LYS A 69 -7.38 -2.61 21.22
CA LYS A 69 -7.84 -3.79 21.99
C LYS A 69 -7.42 -5.14 21.41
N GLY A 70 -6.76 -5.16 20.25
CA GLY A 70 -6.31 -6.41 19.63
C GLY A 70 -5.16 -7.04 20.42
N GLN A 71 -4.92 -8.32 20.18
CA GLN A 71 -3.88 -9.12 20.82
C GLN A 71 -2.94 -9.74 19.80
N THR A 72 -3.41 -9.96 18.58
CA THR A 72 -2.66 -10.63 17.51
C THR A 72 -1.98 -9.65 16.56
N GLU A 73 -0.95 -10.12 15.85
CA GLU A 73 -0.31 -9.37 14.76
C GLU A 73 -1.34 -8.95 13.69
N ALA A 74 -2.24 -9.85 13.31
CA ALA A 74 -3.27 -9.56 12.30
C ALA A 74 -4.22 -8.43 12.72
N GLU A 75 -4.63 -8.39 13.99
CA GLU A 75 -5.47 -7.29 14.51
C GLU A 75 -4.72 -5.98 14.56
N TRP A 76 -3.43 -6.02 14.94
CA TRP A 76 -2.56 -4.85 14.94
C TRP A 76 -2.39 -4.26 13.53
N LEU A 77 -2.05 -5.09 12.54
CA LEU A 77 -1.91 -4.67 11.15
C LEU A 77 -3.24 -4.19 10.57
N GLY A 78 -4.36 -4.83 10.92
CA GLY A 78 -5.70 -4.39 10.54
C GLY A 78 -6.02 -3.00 11.07
N TRP A 79 -5.67 -2.72 12.33
CA TRP A 79 -5.85 -1.41 12.95
C TRP A 79 -4.99 -0.33 12.29
N LEU A 80 -3.69 -0.60 12.07
CA LEU A 80 -2.80 0.30 11.32
C LEU A 80 -3.33 0.60 9.91
N ARG A 81 -3.87 -0.40 9.22
CA ARG A 81 -4.48 -0.24 7.89
C ARG A 81 -5.73 0.64 7.95
N GLY A 82 -6.51 0.56 9.02
CA GLY A 82 -7.64 1.44 9.28
C GLY A 82 -7.23 2.90 9.41
N ILE A 83 -6.21 3.18 10.24
CA ILE A 83 -5.63 4.52 10.41
C ILE A 83 -5.09 5.04 9.07
N LEU A 84 -4.31 4.22 8.36
CA LEU A 84 -3.77 4.57 7.05
C LEU A 84 -4.87 4.95 6.06
N ASN A 85 -5.94 4.14 5.96
CA ASN A 85 -7.07 4.43 5.08
C ASN A 85 -7.75 5.76 5.42
N HIS A 86 -7.93 6.04 6.71
CA HIS A 86 -8.49 7.32 7.16
C HIS A 86 -7.62 8.49 6.70
N ASN A 87 -6.31 8.40 6.93
CA ASN A 87 -5.36 9.44 6.55
C ASN A 87 -5.32 9.63 5.03
N THR A 88 -5.27 8.55 4.25
CA THR A 88 -5.35 8.60 2.78
C THR A 88 -6.62 9.35 2.32
N MET A 89 -7.78 9.05 2.92
CA MET A 89 -9.05 9.73 2.59
C MET A 89 -9.02 11.21 2.97
N ASP A 90 -8.43 11.56 4.11
CA ASP A 90 -8.30 12.95 4.57
C ASP A 90 -7.41 13.78 3.66
N PHE A 91 -6.26 13.22 3.25
CA PHE A 91 -5.41 13.83 2.25
C PHE A 91 -6.14 13.97 0.92
N ALA A 92 -6.80 12.91 0.43
CA ALA A 92 -7.57 12.97 -0.80
C ALA A 92 -8.63 14.08 -0.77
N ARG A 93 -9.39 14.20 0.34
CA ARG A 93 -10.39 15.25 0.54
C ARG A 93 -9.78 16.64 0.58
N LYS A 94 -8.66 16.82 1.29
CA LYS A 94 -7.96 18.12 1.38
C LYS A 94 -7.51 18.60 0.01
N TYR A 95 -6.97 17.73 -0.83
CA TYR A 95 -6.40 18.11 -2.11
C TYR A 95 -7.39 18.12 -3.28
N GLN A 96 -8.41 17.24 -3.29
CA GLN A 96 -9.53 17.36 -4.22
C GLN A 96 -10.44 18.55 -3.86
N GLY A 97 -10.58 18.84 -2.56
CA GLY A 97 -11.28 20.02 -2.06
C GLY A 97 -10.52 21.33 -2.33
N ALA A 98 -9.18 21.32 -2.25
CA ALA A 98 -8.34 22.45 -2.64
C ALA A 98 -8.39 22.68 -4.16
N ALA A 99 -8.32 21.63 -4.98
CA ALA A 99 -8.53 21.73 -6.43
C ALA A 99 -9.93 22.26 -6.78
N LYS A 100 -10.97 21.86 -6.03
CA LYS A 100 -12.32 22.43 -6.17
C LYS A 100 -12.46 23.86 -5.64
N ARG A 101 -11.61 24.33 -4.73
CA ARG A 101 -11.63 25.72 -4.21
C ARG A 101 -10.80 26.67 -5.07
N ASP A 102 -9.72 26.20 -5.70
CA ASP A 102 -8.96 26.96 -6.70
C ASP A 102 -9.74 27.10 -8.02
N VAL A 103 -10.47 26.06 -8.44
CA VAL A 103 -11.27 26.12 -9.68
C VAL A 103 -12.61 26.86 -9.49
N LYS A 104 -13.12 27.00 -8.26
CA LYS A 104 -14.43 27.66 -7.98
C LYS A 104 -14.40 29.18 -7.83
N ARG A 105 -13.31 29.86 -8.24
CA ARG A 105 -13.35 31.32 -8.38
C ARG A 105 -13.72 31.83 -9.77
N GLU A 106 -13.91 30.96 -10.74
CA GLU A 106 -14.52 31.34 -12.01
C GLU A 106 -15.52 30.27 -12.47
N PHE A 107 -16.72 30.74 -12.82
CA PHE A 107 -17.85 30.05 -13.44
C PHE A 107 -18.96 29.48 -12.55
N SER A 108 -20.06 30.22 -12.62
CA SER A 108 -21.40 29.98 -12.11
C SER A 108 -21.95 28.59 -12.41
N ILE A 109 -22.67 28.11 -11.41
CA ILE A 109 -23.63 27.00 -11.44
C ILE A 109 -24.63 27.17 -12.61
N ASN A 110 -24.72 26.21 -13.54
CA ASN A 110 -25.98 25.79 -14.17
C ASN A 110 -25.86 24.58 -15.12
N GLN A 111 -26.89 23.72 -15.02
CA GLN A 111 -27.45 22.75 -15.98
C GLN A 111 -26.79 21.38 -16.28
N ALA A 112 -27.42 20.34 -15.71
CA ALA A 112 -28.30 19.34 -16.35
C ALA A 112 -27.82 18.48 -17.55
N GLY A 113 -27.90 17.15 -17.34
CA GLY A 113 -28.58 16.22 -18.26
C GLY A 113 -27.74 15.32 -19.19
N GLY A 114 -28.06 14.03 -19.22
CA GLY A 114 -28.00 13.22 -20.47
C GLY A 114 -27.14 11.95 -20.46
N ASN A 115 -27.84 10.81 -20.53
CA ASN A 115 -27.33 9.44 -20.78
C ASN A 115 -26.68 9.22 -22.17
N SER A 116 -26.00 8.06 -22.29
CA SER A 116 -25.79 7.17 -23.47
C SER A 116 -24.30 7.03 -23.85
N ALA A 117 -23.75 5.89 -24.28
CA ALA A 117 -24.21 4.51 -24.46
C ALA A 117 -22.98 3.59 -24.68
N ALA A 118 -23.16 2.30 -24.33
CA ALA A 118 -22.66 1.05 -24.93
C ALA A 118 -21.24 0.92 -25.52
N SER A 119 -20.51 -0.11 -25.07
CA SER A 119 -19.63 -0.97 -25.90
C SER A 119 -19.32 -2.30 -25.19
N THR A 120 -19.95 -3.37 -25.68
CA THR A 120 -19.50 -4.78 -25.79
C THR A 120 -18.70 -5.44 -24.64
N PRO A 121 -19.14 -6.57 -24.05
CA PRO A 121 -18.29 -7.38 -23.17
C PRO A 121 -17.32 -8.21 -24.01
N LEU A 122 -16.05 -7.80 -24.00
CA LEU A 122 -14.93 -8.57 -24.55
C LEU A 122 -14.72 -9.81 -23.67
N ASN A 123 -14.78 -10.98 -24.30
CA ASN A 123 -14.46 -12.28 -23.69
C ASN A 123 -13.12 -12.23 -22.95
N TRP A 124 -13.16 -12.24 -21.61
CA TRP A 124 -12.01 -12.52 -20.76
C TRP A 124 -11.84 -14.04 -20.68
N ASP A 125 -11.30 -14.63 -21.75
CA ASP A 125 -10.71 -15.96 -21.69
C ASP A 125 -9.20 -15.83 -21.86
N LEU A 126 -8.54 -15.45 -20.77
CA LEU A 126 -7.19 -15.88 -20.48
C LEU A 126 -7.17 -16.25 -19.00
N ARG A 127 -7.25 -17.56 -18.76
CA ARG A 127 -6.89 -18.21 -17.52
C ARG A 127 -5.42 -17.90 -17.22
N ASP A 128 -5.16 -16.73 -16.63
CA ASP A 128 -3.85 -16.37 -16.12
C ASP A 128 -3.68 -17.09 -14.77
N GLN A 129 -3.28 -18.36 -14.83
CA GLN A 129 -2.83 -19.16 -13.70
C GLN A 129 -1.41 -18.75 -13.26
N THR A 130 -1.10 -17.46 -13.27
CA THR A 130 0.05 -16.95 -12.52
C THR A 130 -0.48 -16.54 -11.17
N GLU A 131 -0.15 -17.33 -10.16
CA GLU A 131 -0.32 -17.04 -8.76
C GLU A 131 0.03 -15.57 -8.50
N THR A 132 -1.01 -14.76 -8.29
CA THR A 132 -0.82 -13.34 -8.06
C THR A 132 -0.31 -13.17 -6.64
N PRO A 133 0.69 -12.31 -6.38
CA PRO A 133 1.14 -11.98 -5.04
C PRO A 133 0.02 -11.51 -4.12
N SER A 134 -1.11 -11.02 -4.64
CA SER A 134 -2.32 -10.76 -3.84
C SER A 134 -2.91 -12.00 -3.14
N ARG A 135 -2.55 -13.23 -3.57
CA ARG A 135 -2.94 -14.49 -2.92
C ARG A 135 -1.82 -15.08 -2.05
N ILE A 136 -0.56 -14.68 -2.26
CA ILE A 136 0.55 -14.90 -1.32
C ILE A 136 0.43 -13.92 -0.12
N LEU A 137 -0.13 -12.72 -0.35
CA LEU A 137 -0.52 -11.72 0.64
C LEU A 137 -1.70 -12.14 1.54
N LEU A 138 -2.18 -13.39 1.42
CA LEU A 138 -3.29 -13.94 2.24
C LEU A 138 -2.82 -14.82 3.39
N ASN A 139 -1.55 -15.17 3.49
CA ASN A 139 -1.00 -15.61 4.77
C ASN A 139 -0.74 -14.36 5.61
N ARG A 140 -1.74 -13.97 6.40
CA ARG A 140 -1.66 -12.84 7.35
C ARG A 140 -0.39 -12.90 8.22
N GLU A 141 0.12 -14.10 8.45
CA GLU A 141 1.34 -14.42 9.23
C GLU A 141 2.66 -13.93 8.61
N GLN A 142 2.69 -13.46 7.34
CA GLN A 142 3.93 -13.05 6.68
C GLN A 142 3.88 -11.64 6.05
N GLU A 143 2.86 -10.83 6.38
CA GLU A 143 2.71 -9.48 5.80
C GLU A 143 3.92 -8.58 6.11
N ILE A 144 4.45 -8.62 7.34
CA ILE A 144 5.62 -7.82 7.73
C ILE A 144 6.88 -8.31 7.03
N LEU A 145 7.13 -9.62 7.03
CA LEU A 145 8.33 -10.21 6.40
C LEU A 145 8.36 -9.94 4.90
N MET A 146 7.21 -10.07 4.22
CA MET A 146 7.11 -9.75 2.80
C MET A 146 7.39 -8.26 2.56
N ALA A 147 6.87 -7.38 3.42
CA ALA A 147 7.12 -5.96 3.31
C ALA A 147 8.59 -5.60 3.51
N GLU A 148 9.27 -6.25 4.46
CA GLU A 148 10.71 -6.11 4.68
C GLU A 148 11.52 -6.60 3.48
N ALA A 149 11.16 -7.75 2.90
CA ALA A 149 11.84 -8.29 1.73
C ALA A 149 11.68 -7.38 0.50
N VAL A 150 10.47 -6.85 0.25
CA VAL A 150 10.24 -5.88 -0.83
C VAL A 150 11.05 -4.60 -0.58
N ALA A 151 11.11 -4.09 0.64
CA ALA A 151 11.87 -2.88 0.96
C ALA A 151 13.38 -3.00 0.71
N GLN A 152 13.92 -4.22 0.67
CA GLN A 152 15.34 -4.49 0.37
C GLN A 152 15.65 -4.55 -1.13
N LEU A 153 14.63 -4.65 -1.99
CA LEU A 153 14.83 -4.72 -3.44
C LEU A 153 15.31 -3.38 -4.01
N PRO A 154 15.99 -3.36 -5.17
CA PRO A 154 16.25 -2.13 -5.91
C PRO A 154 14.96 -1.33 -6.20
N ALA A 155 15.05 0.00 -6.27
CA ALA A 155 13.88 0.87 -6.42
C ALA A 155 12.99 0.50 -7.64
N ASP A 156 13.61 0.17 -8.77
CA ASP A 156 12.90 -0.29 -9.97
C ASP A 156 12.12 -1.60 -9.74
N TYR A 157 12.66 -2.50 -8.93
CA TYR A 157 12.06 -3.79 -8.62
C TYR A 157 10.90 -3.61 -7.64
N GLN A 158 11.06 -2.73 -6.65
CA GLN A 158 9.95 -2.33 -5.78
C GLN A 158 8.81 -1.72 -6.60
N GLU A 159 9.12 -0.78 -7.50
CA GLU A 159 8.12 -0.09 -8.30
C GLU A 159 7.37 -1.04 -9.22
N VAL A 160 8.08 -1.93 -9.95
CA VAL A 160 7.41 -2.87 -10.87
C VAL A 160 6.51 -3.85 -10.12
N ILE A 161 6.90 -4.30 -8.92
CA ILE A 161 6.06 -5.16 -8.06
C ILE A 161 4.85 -4.39 -7.55
N MET A 162 5.03 -3.15 -7.08
CA MET A 162 3.91 -2.32 -6.62
C MET A 162 2.88 -2.09 -7.72
N LEU A 163 3.33 -1.67 -8.91
CA LEU A 163 2.44 -1.38 -10.03
C LEU A 163 1.72 -2.64 -10.53
N ARG A 164 2.44 -3.74 -10.70
CA ARG A 164 1.87 -4.99 -11.26
C ARG A 164 1.00 -5.72 -10.24
N ASN A 165 1.44 -5.84 -9.00
CA ASN A 165 0.84 -6.78 -8.04
C ASN A 165 -0.11 -6.11 -7.04
N LEU A 166 0.19 -4.88 -6.61
CA LEU A 166 -0.66 -4.17 -5.65
C LEU A 166 -1.68 -3.30 -6.38
N GLN A 167 -1.26 -2.55 -7.40
CA GLN A 167 -2.15 -1.70 -8.21
C GLN A 167 -2.83 -2.44 -9.36
N ARG A 168 -2.48 -3.72 -9.60
CA ARG A 168 -3.07 -4.61 -10.62
C ARG A 168 -3.01 -4.05 -12.05
N LEU A 169 -2.00 -3.24 -12.36
CA LEU A 169 -1.81 -2.69 -13.71
C LEU A 169 -1.36 -3.78 -14.69
N SER A 170 -1.75 -3.64 -15.95
CA SER A 170 -1.24 -4.44 -17.05
C SER A 170 0.23 -4.11 -17.33
N PHE A 171 0.99 -5.03 -17.93
CA PHE A 171 2.39 -4.73 -18.31
C PHE A 171 2.52 -3.54 -19.25
N LYS A 172 1.47 -3.24 -20.03
CA LYS A 172 1.42 -2.03 -20.87
C LYS A 172 1.37 -0.77 -20.00
N GLU A 173 0.45 -0.71 -19.04
CA GLU A 173 0.33 0.44 -18.13
C GLU A 173 1.55 0.59 -17.21
N VAL A 174 2.11 -0.54 -16.73
CA VAL A 174 3.37 -0.54 -15.98
C VAL A 174 4.50 0.05 -16.82
N ALA A 175 4.62 -0.37 -18.08
CA ALA A 175 5.64 0.11 -19.00
C ALA A 175 5.49 1.61 -19.29
N GLU A 176 4.27 2.08 -19.53
CA GLU A 176 3.98 3.52 -19.70
C GLU A 176 4.39 4.32 -18.45
N ARG A 177 4.12 3.79 -17.25
CA ARG A 177 4.40 4.48 -15.99
C ARG A 177 5.88 4.48 -15.60
N MET A 178 6.63 3.46 -16.04
CA MET A 178 8.06 3.32 -15.78
C MET A 178 8.94 3.79 -16.95
N ASP A 179 8.35 4.40 -17.98
CA ASP A 179 9.01 4.83 -19.22
C ASP A 179 9.85 3.71 -19.87
N ARG A 180 9.22 2.55 -20.08
CA ARG A 180 9.83 1.33 -20.62
C ARG A 180 8.97 0.71 -21.71
N SER A 181 9.51 -0.29 -22.41
CA SER A 181 8.70 -1.15 -23.28
C SER A 181 7.96 -2.23 -22.47
N PRO A 182 6.79 -2.72 -22.94
CA PRO A 182 6.05 -3.79 -22.24
C PRO A 182 6.89 -5.05 -21.96
N GLY A 183 7.72 -5.46 -22.93
CA GLY A 183 8.63 -6.61 -22.76
C GLY A 183 9.73 -6.35 -21.73
N ALA A 184 10.27 -5.12 -21.67
CA ALA A 184 11.24 -4.74 -20.65
C ALA A 184 10.61 -4.71 -19.25
N ALA A 185 9.38 -4.20 -19.12
CA ALA A 185 8.64 -4.21 -17.85
C ALA A 185 8.34 -5.64 -17.37
N GLN A 186 7.95 -6.55 -18.27
CA GLN A 186 7.74 -7.96 -17.94
C GLN A 186 9.04 -8.65 -17.48
N MET A 187 10.13 -8.45 -18.20
CA MET A 187 11.43 -9.02 -17.81
C MET A 187 11.95 -8.45 -16.48
N LEU A 188 11.74 -7.16 -16.24
CA LEU A 188 12.06 -6.51 -14.96
C LEU A 188 11.26 -7.14 -13.81
N TRP A 189 9.96 -7.33 -14.02
CA TRP A 189 9.08 -7.96 -13.03
C TRP A 189 9.50 -9.39 -12.70
N LEU A 190 9.84 -10.21 -13.70
CA LEU A 190 10.32 -11.58 -13.47
C LEU A 190 11.62 -11.60 -12.64
N ARG A 191 12.56 -10.70 -12.94
CA ARG A 191 13.81 -10.57 -12.16
C ARG A 191 13.52 -10.12 -10.72
N ALA A 192 12.60 -9.18 -10.56
CA ALA A 192 12.17 -8.70 -9.24
C ALA A 192 11.55 -9.81 -8.41
N LEU A 193 10.72 -10.67 -9.00
CA LEU A 193 10.16 -11.83 -8.31
C LEU A 193 11.21 -12.86 -7.91
N ASN A 194 12.17 -13.17 -8.79
CA ASN A 194 13.25 -14.11 -8.45
C ASN A 194 14.07 -13.60 -7.26
N GLN A 195 14.45 -12.32 -7.27
CA GLN A 195 15.20 -11.73 -6.17
C GLN A 195 14.37 -11.66 -4.88
N LEU A 196 13.07 -11.36 -4.98
CA LEU A 196 12.17 -11.39 -3.83
C LEU A 196 12.08 -12.80 -3.22
N GLN A 197 12.00 -13.82 -4.06
CA GLN A 197 11.98 -15.22 -3.63
C GLN A 197 13.27 -15.62 -2.93
N GLU A 198 14.43 -15.23 -3.47
CA GLU A 198 15.73 -15.45 -2.83
C GLU A 198 15.78 -14.78 -1.44
N LEU A 199 15.34 -13.53 -1.32
CA LEU A 199 15.28 -12.83 -0.04
C LEU A 199 14.37 -13.55 0.96
N MET A 200 13.20 -14.03 0.52
CA MET A 200 12.27 -14.75 1.39
C MET A 200 12.75 -16.15 1.81
N GLN A 201 13.66 -16.78 1.06
CA GLN A 201 14.25 -18.07 1.42
C GLN A 201 15.34 -17.97 2.51
N HIS A 202 15.85 -16.76 2.76
CA HIS A 202 16.92 -16.49 3.71
C HIS A 202 16.46 -15.82 5.01
N VAL A 203 15.14 -15.76 5.24
CA VAL A 203 14.48 -15.24 6.46
C VAL A 203 14.07 -16.39 7.37
#